data_AF-A0A7Y6AAQ9-F1
#
_entry.id   AF-A0A7Y6AAQ9-F1
#
_cell.length_a   1.000
_cell.length_b   1.000
_cell.length_c   1.000
_cell.angle_alpha   90.00
_cell.angle_beta   90.00
_cell.angle_gamma   90.00
#
_symmetry.space_group_name_H-M   'P 1'
#
loop_
_entity.id
_entity.type
_entity.pdbx_description
1 polymer ?
#
loop_
_entity_poly.entity_id
_entity_poly.type
_entity_poly.pdbx_seq_one_letter_code
_entity_poly.pdbx_strand_id
1 'polypeptide(L)'
;MPETPASDGRPSAPGFPVRRVVTGHDADGRGVVVSDGVPPVTVASSRGHGLSELVWFAAPPRDGLDGGEPSADQRGTFPAGGEAVCRMIRFPGVAEGVPADEAWLRVPGDDPEEPGAHRTETLDLMVVVDGDIVLGLDDGEYPLGPGDAVVQRGTRHRWRVAGERPCTFLSVLLSPLPDAARIAPLSIATTESDDGSRLLVTGTNADGGSTATVFGVPAPAFPPGAVTVYDLWQTGGPLADVAQGGTHAPGVPWTLDPAGGCTALRRVEFAAGAEPGEAGWHTTDTIDVGVVVSGRLELELTSPDPGTDADPGTGTDRAADRPTVAQHPRTATDTVKLSPGDVVIQRRTAHRWRPLADEPAALVAVMFPLAAPPKA
;
A
#
# COMPACT_ATOMS: atom_id res chain seq x y z
N MET A 1 12.36 -39.60 8.39
CA MET A 1 11.68 -38.85 9.47
C MET A 1 11.89 -37.38 9.14
N PRO A 2 10.86 -36.62 8.73
CA PRO A 2 11.07 -35.23 8.39
C PRO A 2 11.27 -34.43 9.69
N GLU A 3 12.33 -33.63 9.73
CA GLU A 3 12.66 -32.74 10.83
C GLU A 3 11.67 -31.56 10.87
N THR A 4 11.15 -31.29 12.06
CA THR A 4 10.28 -30.14 12.35
C THR A 4 11.18 -28.92 12.57
N PRO A 5 10.94 -27.75 11.93
CA PRO A 5 11.67 -26.54 12.29
C PRO A 5 11.23 -26.09 13.67
N ALA A 6 12.21 -25.78 14.53
CA ALA A 6 11.99 -25.27 15.87
C ALA A 6 11.24 -23.92 15.83
N SER A 7 10.11 -23.85 16.53
CA SER A 7 9.39 -22.59 16.74
C SER A 7 10.06 -21.83 17.89
N ASP A 8 10.66 -20.68 17.60
CA ASP A 8 11.05 -19.72 18.63
C ASP A 8 9.79 -19.24 19.36
N GLY A 9 9.67 -19.62 20.64
CA GLY A 9 8.47 -19.56 21.46
C GLY A 9 7.95 -18.16 21.85
N ARG A 10 7.75 -17.25 20.88
CA ARG A 10 6.85 -16.11 21.07
C ARG A 10 5.42 -16.57 20.76
N PRO A 11 4.44 -16.36 21.67
CA PRO A 11 3.06 -16.69 21.38
C PRO A 11 2.54 -15.77 20.27
N SER A 12 2.36 -16.29 19.06
CA SER A 12 1.42 -15.72 18.10
C SER A 12 0.03 -15.83 18.75
N ALA A 13 -0.62 -14.69 19.02
CA ALA A 13 -1.97 -14.71 19.57
C ALA A 13 -2.92 -15.43 18.58
N PRO A 14 -3.71 -16.42 19.01
CA PRO A 14 -4.61 -17.12 18.11
C PRO A 14 -5.60 -16.14 17.47
N GLY A 15 -5.61 -16.09 16.14
CA GLY A 15 -6.67 -15.46 15.35
C GLY A 15 -6.33 -14.21 14.53
N PHE A 16 -5.12 -13.66 14.58
CA PHE A 16 -4.70 -12.54 13.68
C PHE A 16 -3.31 -12.78 13.04
N PRO A 17 -3.17 -13.79 12.16
CA PRO A 17 -1.90 -14.07 11.52
C PRO A 17 -1.68 -13.14 10.32
N VAL A 18 -1.02 -12.01 10.55
CA VAL A 18 -0.48 -11.20 9.44
C VAL A 18 0.88 -11.79 9.08
N ARG A 19 1.07 -12.16 7.81
CA ARG A 19 2.38 -12.54 7.27
C ARG A 19 2.98 -11.33 6.56
N ARG A 20 4.23 -11.02 6.87
CA ARG A 20 5.01 -9.93 6.30
C ARG A 20 6.31 -10.48 5.74
N VAL A 21 6.53 -10.22 4.47
CA VAL A 21 7.74 -10.54 3.73
C VAL A 21 8.49 -9.23 3.48
N VAL A 22 9.77 -9.18 3.80
CA VAL A 22 10.62 -8.00 3.56
C VAL A 22 11.69 -8.41 2.56
N THR A 23 11.77 -7.71 1.43
CA THR A 23 12.85 -7.91 0.45
C THR A 23 14.01 -6.97 0.73
N GLY A 24 15.19 -7.27 0.18
CA GLY A 24 16.36 -6.41 0.25
C GLY A 24 17.48 -6.94 -0.61
N HIS A 25 18.71 -6.50 -0.35
CA HIS A 25 19.89 -6.94 -1.09
C HIS A 25 20.86 -7.71 -0.18
N ASP A 26 21.44 -8.79 -0.69
CA ASP A 26 22.55 -9.48 -0.03
C ASP A 26 23.89 -8.72 -0.20
N ALA A 27 24.99 -9.30 0.30
CA ALA A 27 26.31 -8.69 0.20
C ALA A 27 26.84 -8.53 -1.24
N ASP A 28 26.30 -9.30 -2.19
CA ASP A 28 26.63 -9.24 -3.61
C ASP A 28 25.68 -8.32 -4.40
N GLY A 29 24.74 -7.64 -3.72
CA GLY A 29 23.73 -6.80 -4.35
C GLY A 29 22.59 -7.59 -4.98
N ARG A 30 22.39 -8.86 -4.62
CA ARG A 30 21.29 -9.68 -5.15
C ARG A 30 20.01 -9.44 -4.39
N GLY A 31 18.87 -9.33 -5.09
CA GLY A 31 17.56 -9.31 -4.47
C GLY A 31 17.27 -10.60 -3.70
N VAL A 32 16.96 -10.50 -2.42
CA VAL A 32 16.67 -11.63 -1.52
C VAL A 32 15.52 -11.32 -0.58
N VAL A 33 14.90 -12.36 -0.03
CA VAL A 33 14.01 -12.23 1.14
C VAL A 33 14.87 -12.05 2.39
N VAL A 34 14.74 -10.90 3.05
CA VAL A 34 15.44 -10.58 4.29
C VAL A 34 14.69 -11.12 5.51
N SER A 35 13.35 -11.09 5.47
CA SER A 35 12.51 -11.70 6.50
C SER A 35 11.18 -12.19 5.92
N ASP A 36 10.65 -13.28 6.46
CA ASP A 36 9.34 -13.82 6.16
C ASP A 36 8.73 -14.40 7.43
N GLY A 37 7.65 -13.80 7.91
CA GLY A 37 6.97 -14.26 9.11
C GLY A 37 5.97 -13.25 9.65
N VAL A 38 5.63 -13.38 10.93
CA VAL A 38 4.76 -12.42 11.61
C VAL A 38 5.52 -11.11 11.81
N PRO A 39 4.91 -9.94 11.57
CA PRO A 39 5.51 -8.65 11.93
C PRO A 39 6.00 -8.66 13.38
N PRO A 40 7.19 -8.07 13.66
CA PRO A 40 7.81 -8.15 14.98
C PRO A 40 6.97 -7.46 16.07
N VAL A 41 6.13 -6.50 15.69
CA VAL A 41 5.18 -5.80 16.56
C VAL A 41 3.77 -6.13 16.10
N THR A 42 3.31 -7.31 16.50
CA THR A 42 1.92 -7.76 16.34
C THR A 42 1.29 -7.98 17.71
N VAL A 43 0.16 -7.33 17.96
CA VAL A 43 -0.65 -7.50 19.16
C VAL A 43 -2.08 -7.88 18.78
N ALA A 44 -2.68 -8.78 19.55
CA ALA A 44 -4.10 -9.07 19.45
C ALA A 44 -4.72 -9.19 20.85
N SER A 45 -5.94 -8.67 20.98
CA SER A 45 -6.71 -8.79 22.22
C SER A 45 -7.58 -10.04 22.20
N SER A 46 -7.98 -10.51 23.39
CA SER A 46 -8.98 -11.58 23.53
C SER A 46 -10.34 -11.22 22.94
N ARG A 47 -10.61 -9.93 22.71
CA ARG A 47 -11.82 -9.41 22.06
C ARG A 47 -11.69 -9.36 20.53
N GLY A 48 -10.64 -9.93 19.94
CA GLY A 48 -10.50 -10.03 18.48
C GLY A 48 -9.92 -8.80 17.77
N HIS A 49 -9.63 -7.70 18.49
CA HIS A 49 -8.88 -6.58 17.93
C HIS A 49 -7.45 -7.02 17.65
N GLY A 50 -6.91 -6.66 16.48
CA GLY A 50 -5.54 -6.96 16.07
C GLY A 50 -4.85 -5.74 15.48
N LEU A 51 -3.57 -5.58 15.77
CA LEU A 51 -2.70 -4.54 15.21
C LEU A 51 -1.35 -5.16 14.87
N SER A 52 -0.89 -4.98 13.64
CA SER A 52 0.48 -5.30 13.24
C SER A 52 1.13 -4.07 12.62
N GLU A 53 2.21 -3.58 13.23
CA GLU A 53 3.06 -2.54 12.63
C GLU A 53 3.91 -3.17 11.52
N LEU A 54 3.80 -2.65 10.30
CA LEU A 54 4.48 -3.21 9.14
C LEU A 54 5.83 -2.51 8.89
N VAL A 55 5.81 -1.18 8.87
CA VAL A 55 6.97 -0.29 8.72
C VAL A 55 6.60 1.12 9.21
N TRP A 56 7.58 1.83 9.78
CA TRP A 56 7.47 3.24 10.19
C TRP A 56 8.62 4.04 9.58
N PHE A 57 8.30 5.07 8.80
CA PHE A 57 9.28 5.99 8.23
C PHE A 57 9.35 7.26 9.09
N ALA A 58 10.54 7.57 9.60
CA ALA A 58 10.81 8.79 10.38
C ALA A 58 10.87 10.08 9.53
N ALA A 59 10.90 9.93 8.21
CA ALA A 59 10.93 10.98 7.19
C ALA A 59 10.67 10.31 5.82
N PRO A 60 10.48 11.07 4.72
CA PRO A 60 10.48 10.47 3.38
C PRO A 60 11.76 9.64 3.14
N PRO A 61 11.63 8.38 2.67
CA PRO A 61 12.77 7.48 2.57
C PRO A 61 13.78 7.99 1.54
N ARG A 62 15.07 7.79 1.80
CA ARG A 62 16.20 8.20 0.94
C ARG A 62 16.82 7.02 0.21
N ASP A 63 16.77 5.86 0.83
CA ASP A 63 17.23 4.60 0.25
C ASP A 63 16.34 3.42 0.67
N GLY A 64 16.61 2.23 0.14
CA GLY A 64 15.84 1.02 0.45
C GLY A 64 16.02 0.49 1.89
N LEU A 65 16.93 1.05 2.69
CA LEU A 65 17.17 0.62 4.07
C LEU A 65 16.29 1.37 5.07
N ASP A 66 15.77 2.54 4.69
CA ASP A 66 14.90 3.36 5.53
C ASP A 66 13.64 2.62 6.01
N GLY A 67 13.10 3.10 7.13
CA GLY A 67 11.97 2.51 7.85
C GLY A 67 12.37 1.42 8.86
N GLY A 68 13.46 0.68 8.59
CA GLY A 68 13.99 -0.33 9.51
C GLY A 68 12.97 -1.41 9.92
N GLU A 69 13.26 -2.12 11.01
CA GLU A 69 12.30 -3.03 11.65
C GLU A 69 11.43 -2.28 12.67
N PRO A 70 10.09 -2.46 12.67
CA PRO A 70 9.23 -1.90 13.69
C PRO A 70 9.68 -2.32 15.10
N SER A 71 9.63 -1.38 16.03
CA SER A 71 9.96 -1.65 17.44
C SER A 71 8.83 -1.18 18.36
N ALA A 72 8.62 -1.90 19.46
CA ALA A 72 7.58 -1.54 20.43
C ALA A 72 7.83 -0.16 21.10
N ASP A 73 9.04 0.38 21.00
CA ASP A 73 9.41 1.70 21.51
C ASP A 73 9.08 2.85 20.55
N GLN A 74 8.62 2.56 19.31
CA GLN A 74 8.03 3.57 18.43
C GLN A 74 6.70 4.04 19.02
N ARG A 75 6.77 5.13 19.80
CA ARG A 75 5.66 5.69 20.55
C ARG A 75 4.92 6.71 19.69
N GLY A 76 3.88 6.27 18.98
CA GLY A 76 2.98 7.19 18.28
C GLY A 76 1.79 6.48 17.64
N THR A 77 0.57 6.91 17.98
CA THR A 77 -0.63 6.45 17.26
C THR A 77 -0.68 7.05 15.86
N PHE A 78 -0.13 8.25 15.67
CA PHE A 78 -0.16 8.99 14.41
C PHE A 78 1.26 9.47 14.05
N PRO A 79 1.62 9.46 12.76
CA PRO A 79 2.88 10.03 12.30
C PRO A 79 2.88 11.56 12.44
N ALA A 80 4.05 12.18 12.56
CA ALA A 80 4.21 13.62 12.60
C ALA A 80 5.20 14.13 11.55
N GLY A 81 4.99 15.33 11.02
CA GLY A 81 5.98 16.09 10.23
C GLY A 81 6.75 15.29 9.16
N GLY A 82 6.08 14.80 8.13
CA GLY A 82 6.69 14.04 7.02
C GLY A 82 6.94 12.56 7.31
N GLU A 83 6.62 12.09 8.52
CA GLU A 83 6.61 10.66 8.85
C GLU A 83 5.47 9.92 8.15
N ALA A 84 5.63 8.61 8.05
CA ALA A 84 4.60 7.70 7.57
C ALA A 84 4.59 6.40 8.37
N VAL A 85 3.42 5.80 8.54
CA VAL A 85 3.26 4.51 9.21
C VAL A 85 2.32 3.61 8.44
N CYS A 86 2.71 2.34 8.28
CA CYS A 86 1.93 1.31 7.60
C CYS A 86 1.56 0.19 8.58
N ARG A 87 0.28 -0.16 8.63
CA ARG A 87 -0.27 -1.11 9.60
C ARG A 87 -1.30 -2.03 9.00
N MET A 88 -1.39 -3.24 9.52
CA MET A 88 -2.57 -4.08 9.37
C MET A 88 -3.41 -3.98 10.63
N ILE A 89 -4.68 -3.64 10.49
CA ILE A 89 -5.62 -3.46 11.60
C ILE A 89 -6.79 -4.42 11.41
N ARG A 90 -7.17 -5.11 12.49
CA ARG A 90 -8.38 -5.92 12.53
C ARG A 90 -9.30 -5.46 13.66
N PHE A 91 -10.57 -5.29 13.31
CA PHE A 91 -11.64 -5.08 14.26
C PHE A 91 -12.52 -6.33 14.35
N PRO A 92 -13.03 -6.67 15.56
CA PRO A 92 -13.96 -7.78 15.70
C PRO A 92 -15.29 -7.47 15.02
N GLY A 93 -16.04 -8.53 14.72
CA GLY A 93 -17.42 -8.39 14.31
C GLY A 93 -18.30 -7.79 15.40
N VAL A 94 -19.40 -7.20 14.97
CA VAL A 94 -20.44 -6.64 15.82
C VAL A 94 -21.57 -7.67 15.90
N ALA A 95 -21.90 -8.12 17.12
CA ALA A 95 -22.94 -9.13 17.35
C ALA A 95 -24.32 -8.62 16.90
N GLU A 96 -25.18 -9.54 16.48
CA GLU A 96 -26.57 -9.20 16.13
C GLU A 96 -27.28 -8.49 17.29
N GLY A 97 -28.03 -7.42 16.97
CA GLY A 97 -28.80 -6.64 17.94
C GLY A 97 -28.03 -5.57 18.69
N VAL A 98 -26.71 -5.43 18.49
CA VAL A 98 -25.96 -4.26 18.99
C VAL A 98 -26.43 -3.01 18.23
N PRO A 99 -26.85 -1.94 18.93
CA PRO A 99 -27.22 -0.68 18.31
C PRO A 99 -26.08 -0.09 17.47
N ALA A 100 -26.40 0.51 16.32
CA ALA A 100 -25.38 1.03 15.40
C ALA A 100 -24.51 2.15 16.03
N ASP A 101 -25.05 2.92 16.96
CA ASP A 101 -24.34 3.95 17.74
C ASP A 101 -23.35 3.37 18.76
N GLU A 102 -23.59 2.14 19.22
CA GLU A 102 -22.66 1.39 20.08
C GLU A 102 -21.58 0.64 19.28
N ALA A 103 -21.79 0.44 17.97
CA ALA A 103 -20.89 -0.28 17.09
C ALA A 103 -19.70 0.57 16.56
N TRP A 104 -19.71 1.89 16.78
CA TRP A 104 -18.62 2.77 16.36
C TRP A 104 -17.34 2.49 17.16
N LEU A 105 -16.26 2.31 16.40
CA LEU A 105 -14.93 2.06 16.92
C LEU A 105 -14.40 3.32 17.58
N ARG A 106 -14.02 3.20 18.86
CA ARG A 106 -13.58 4.33 19.68
C ARG A 106 -12.07 4.36 19.82
N VAL A 107 -11.49 5.55 19.70
CA VAL A 107 -10.07 5.81 19.94
C VAL A 107 -9.89 7.00 20.89
N PRO A 108 -8.76 7.10 21.60
CA PRO A 108 -8.46 8.28 22.40
C PRO A 108 -8.48 9.55 21.55
N GLY A 109 -9.23 10.57 21.97
CA GLY A 109 -9.36 11.83 21.25
C GLY A 109 -10.65 11.97 20.42
N ASP A 110 -11.51 10.95 20.42
CA ASP A 110 -12.85 11.04 19.83
C ASP A 110 -13.69 12.16 20.44
N ASP A 111 -14.62 12.65 19.63
CA ASP A 111 -15.70 13.55 20.01
C ASP A 111 -16.55 12.92 21.14
N PRO A 112 -16.71 13.58 22.29
CA PRO A 112 -17.49 13.05 23.41
C PRO A 112 -18.99 12.99 23.11
N GLU A 113 -19.49 13.79 22.16
CA GLU A 113 -20.91 13.85 21.78
C GLU A 113 -21.24 12.89 20.63
N GLU A 114 -20.24 12.51 19.84
CA GLU A 114 -20.38 11.59 18.71
C GLU A 114 -19.36 10.43 18.78
N PRO A 115 -19.77 9.27 19.33
CA PRO A 115 -18.89 8.12 19.50
C PRO A 115 -18.12 7.72 18.24
N GLY A 116 -16.81 7.51 18.39
CA GLY A 116 -15.92 7.04 17.34
C GLY A 116 -15.50 8.11 16.34
N ALA A 117 -16.05 9.32 16.44
CA ALA A 117 -15.78 10.38 15.48
C ALA A 117 -14.57 11.21 15.86
N HIS A 118 -13.62 11.33 14.94
CA HIS A 118 -12.41 12.11 15.12
C HIS A 118 -11.89 12.65 13.79
N ARG A 119 -10.85 13.47 13.86
CA ARG A 119 -10.12 14.00 12.72
C ARG A 119 -8.62 13.97 13.02
N THR A 120 -7.83 13.56 12.04
CA THR A 120 -6.36 13.54 12.10
C THR A 120 -5.81 14.43 10.99
N GLU A 121 -4.68 15.10 11.25
CA GLU A 121 -3.96 15.87 10.23
C GLU A 121 -3.05 14.95 9.40
N THR A 122 -3.64 13.88 8.87
CA THR A 122 -2.97 12.87 8.05
C THR A 122 -3.74 12.63 6.76
N LEU A 123 -3.00 12.27 5.71
CA LEU A 123 -3.57 11.62 4.54
C LEU A 123 -3.52 10.11 4.78
N ASP A 124 -4.69 9.48 4.84
CA ASP A 124 -4.79 8.05 5.12
C ASP A 124 -5.16 7.30 3.85
N LEU A 125 -4.32 6.34 3.48
CA LEU A 125 -4.49 5.45 2.35
C LEU A 125 -4.86 4.07 2.93
N MET A 126 -6.10 3.66 2.73
CA MET A 126 -6.66 2.47 3.36
C MET A 126 -7.22 1.50 2.32
N VAL A 127 -7.13 0.21 2.60
CA VAL A 127 -7.65 -0.86 1.73
C VAL A 127 -8.30 -1.92 2.58
N VAL A 128 -9.58 -2.21 2.33
CA VAL A 128 -10.26 -3.33 2.99
C VAL A 128 -9.70 -4.64 2.43
N VAL A 129 -9.16 -5.48 3.30
CA VAL A 129 -8.51 -6.75 2.92
C VAL A 129 -9.49 -7.91 3.08
N ASP A 130 -10.21 -7.94 4.20
CA ASP A 130 -11.19 -8.98 4.52
C ASP A 130 -12.33 -8.41 5.38
N GLY A 131 -13.53 -8.97 5.23
CA GLY A 131 -14.74 -8.51 5.91
C GLY A 131 -15.28 -7.18 5.37
N ASP A 132 -16.28 -6.64 6.07
CA ASP A 132 -17.08 -5.50 5.63
C ASP A 132 -17.09 -4.41 6.71
N ILE A 133 -16.91 -3.15 6.31
CA ILE A 133 -16.81 -2.01 7.21
C ILE A 133 -17.64 -0.83 6.68
N VAL A 134 -18.02 0.09 7.57
CA VAL A 134 -18.74 1.30 7.23
C VAL A 134 -17.92 2.50 7.65
N LEU A 135 -17.69 3.41 6.71
CA LEU A 135 -17.16 4.75 6.95
C LEU A 135 -18.33 5.70 7.18
N GLY A 136 -18.40 6.31 8.36
CA GLY A 136 -19.32 7.42 8.66
C GLY A 136 -18.64 8.76 8.45
N LEU A 137 -19.28 9.61 7.65
CA LEU A 137 -18.96 11.02 7.43
C LEU A 137 -20.17 11.88 7.83
N ASP A 138 -20.02 13.21 7.79
CA ASP A 138 -21.09 14.12 8.20
C ASP A 138 -22.28 14.10 7.21
N ASP A 139 -22.08 13.67 5.96
CA ASP A 139 -23.12 13.52 4.94
C ASP A 139 -23.76 12.13 4.85
N GLY A 140 -23.19 11.11 5.53
CA GLY A 140 -23.77 9.78 5.54
C GLY A 140 -22.80 8.64 5.85
N GLU A 141 -23.28 7.43 5.59
CA GLU A 141 -22.56 6.18 5.81
C GLU A 141 -22.24 5.49 4.48
N TYR A 142 -21.01 5.02 4.35
CA TYR A 142 -20.48 4.41 3.13
C TYR A 142 -20.04 2.97 3.44
N PRO A 143 -20.80 1.95 3.02
CA PRO A 143 -20.42 0.56 3.20
C PRO A 143 -19.30 0.19 2.22
N LEU A 144 -18.27 -0.47 2.74
CA LEU A 144 -17.05 -0.86 2.06
C LEU A 144 -16.78 -2.35 2.30
N GLY A 145 -16.30 -3.04 1.27
CA GLY A 145 -15.99 -4.47 1.31
C GLY A 145 -14.59 -4.76 0.75
N PRO A 146 -14.19 -6.04 0.70
CA PRO A 146 -12.85 -6.44 0.30
C PRO A 146 -12.42 -5.86 -1.06
N GLY A 147 -11.21 -5.32 -1.09
CA GLY A 147 -10.61 -4.65 -2.24
C GLY A 147 -10.93 -3.15 -2.33
N ASP A 148 -12.01 -2.65 -1.72
CA ASP A 148 -12.33 -1.22 -1.72
C ASP A 148 -11.20 -0.40 -1.05
N ALA A 149 -10.90 0.75 -1.63
CA ALA A 149 -9.87 1.66 -1.13
C ALA A 149 -10.48 2.99 -0.67
N VAL A 150 -9.91 3.55 0.38
CA VAL A 150 -10.29 4.86 0.92
C VAL A 150 -9.07 5.77 0.96
N VAL A 151 -9.26 6.99 0.46
CA VAL A 151 -8.35 8.11 0.60
C VAL A 151 -8.99 9.10 1.57
N GLN A 152 -8.56 9.06 2.83
CA GLN A 152 -9.02 9.95 3.89
C GLN A 152 -8.17 11.23 3.88
N ARG A 153 -8.74 12.37 3.49
CA ARG A 153 -8.00 13.63 3.26
C ARG A 153 -8.05 14.54 4.48
N GLY A 154 -7.67 13.98 5.64
CA GLY A 154 -7.74 14.65 6.94
C GLY A 154 -9.16 15.11 7.30
N THR A 155 -10.18 14.34 6.93
CA THR A 155 -11.59 14.64 7.19
C THR A 155 -12.05 14.04 8.50
N ARG A 156 -13.05 14.67 9.13
CA ARG A 156 -13.75 14.08 10.28
C ARG A 156 -14.46 12.79 9.86
N HIS A 157 -14.29 11.72 10.62
CA HIS A 157 -14.81 10.42 10.26
C HIS A 157 -14.98 9.50 11.46
N ARG A 158 -15.70 8.39 11.26
CA ARG A 158 -15.82 7.27 12.21
C ARG A 158 -15.98 5.95 11.47
N TRP A 159 -15.68 4.85 12.15
CA TRP A 159 -15.70 3.51 11.54
C TRP A 159 -16.50 2.52 12.37
N ARG A 160 -17.25 1.61 11.73
CA ARG A 160 -17.86 0.44 12.39
C ARG A 160 -17.82 -0.76 11.47
N VAL A 161 -17.68 -1.95 12.03
CA VAL A 161 -17.78 -3.21 11.25
C VAL A 161 -19.26 -3.43 10.87
N ALA A 162 -19.52 -3.88 9.64
CA ALA A 162 -20.88 -3.94 9.09
C ALA A 162 -21.71 -5.12 9.60
N GLY A 163 -21.11 -6.08 10.31
CA GLY A 163 -21.80 -7.26 10.85
C GLY A 163 -20.90 -8.14 11.73
N GLU A 164 -21.28 -9.40 11.89
CA GLU A 164 -20.65 -10.34 12.84
C GLU A 164 -19.28 -10.86 12.40
N ARG A 165 -18.91 -10.68 11.12
CA ARG A 165 -17.57 -11.04 10.65
C ARG A 165 -16.57 -9.94 10.99
N PRO A 166 -15.40 -10.29 11.56
CA PRO A 166 -14.30 -9.33 11.70
C PRO A 166 -13.92 -8.68 10.37
N CYS A 167 -13.44 -7.44 10.43
CA CYS A 167 -12.91 -6.75 9.26
C CYS A 167 -11.42 -6.45 9.47
N THR A 168 -10.62 -6.67 8.43
CA THR A 168 -9.19 -6.40 8.39
C THR A 168 -8.89 -5.43 7.25
N PHE A 169 -8.06 -4.41 7.48
CA PHE A 169 -7.63 -3.46 6.45
C PHE A 169 -6.16 -3.06 6.63
N LEU A 170 -5.52 -2.78 5.48
CA LEU A 170 -4.27 -2.06 5.43
C LEU A 170 -4.56 -0.57 5.69
N SER A 171 -3.76 0.05 6.54
CA SER A 171 -3.82 1.47 6.85
C SER A 171 -2.44 2.09 6.71
N VAL A 172 -2.32 3.09 5.85
CA VAL A 172 -1.08 3.86 5.67
C VAL A 172 -1.39 5.33 5.95
N LEU A 173 -0.80 5.87 7.01
CA LEU A 173 -0.97 7.27 7.38
C LEU A 173 0.27 8.05 6.97
N LEU A 174 0.05 9.19 6.35
CA LEU A 174 1.08 10.12 5.91
C LEU A 174 0.87 11.45 6.63
N SER A 175 1.87 11.93 7.36
CA SER A 175 1.86 13.30 7.86
C SER A 175 2.45 14.23 6.80
N PRO A 176 1.86 15.42 6.56
CA PRO A 176 2.48 16.42 5.71
C PRO A 176 3.91 16.75 6.14
N LEU A 177 4.81 16.85 5.17
CA LEU A 177 6.18 17.31 5.34
C LEU A 177 6.16 18.84 5.54
N PRO A 178 6.75 19.36 6.65
CA PRO A 178 6.87 20.80 6.84
C PRO A 178 7.60 21.45 5.67
N ASP A 179 7.12 22.64 5.26
CA ASP A 179 7.70 23.45 4.18
C ASP A 179 7.72 22.82 2.78
N ALA A 180 7.08 21.65 2.58
CA ALA A 180 6.89 21.10 1.25
C ALA A 180 6.07 22.05 0.37
N ALA A 181 6.44 22.13 -0.91
CA ALA A 181 5.74 22.99 -1.86
C ALA A 181 4.32 22.46 -2.08
N ARG A 182 3.32 23.32 -1.88
CA ARG A 182 1.95 23.02 -2.27
C ARG A 182 1.86 22.88 -3.79
N ILE A 183 1.15 21.86 -4.24
CA ILE A 183 0.84 21.67 -5.65
C ILE A 183 -0.63 21.94 -5.91
N ALA A 184 -0.99 22.13 -7.19
CA ALA A 184 -2.38 22.19 -7.59
C ALA A 184 -3.06 20.81 -7.36
N PRO A 185 -4.35 20.78 -6.99
CA PRO A 185 -5.12 19.54 -6.95
C PRO A 185 -5.05 18.78 -8.27
N LEU A 186 -4.93 17.46 -8.22
CA LEU A 186 -4.98 16.62 -9.40
C LEU A 186 -6.42 16.19 -9.68
N SER A 187 -6.71 15.83 -10.93
CA SER A 187 -8.01 15.26 -11.29
C SER A 187 -8.21 13.89 -10.68
N ILE A 188 -9.47 13.51 -10.41
CA ILE A 188 -9.84 12.15 -10.04
C ILE A 188 -10.69 11.56 -11.16
N ALA A 189 -10.32 10.38 -11.66
CA ALA A 189 -10.99 9.70 -12.75
C ALA A 189 -11.63 8.39 -12.27
N THR A 190 -12.95 8.30 -12.40
CA THR A 190 -13.73 7.07 -12.20
C THR A 190 -14.42 6.65 -13.50
N THR A 191 -14.89 5.42 -13.53
CA THR A 191 -15.73 4.88 -14.60
C THR A 191 -17.21 4.99 -14.21
N GLU A 192 -18.10 4.76 -15.17
CA GLU A 192 -19.53 4.56 -14.90
C GLU A 192 -19.87 3.10 -14.49
N SER A 193 -18.85 2.25 -14.32
CA SER A 193 -19.02 0.85 -13.92
C SER A 193 -19.33 0.74 -12.42
N ASP A 194 -20.23 -0.18 -12.09
CA ASP A 194 -20.43 -0.67 -10.71
C ASP A 194 -19.72 -2.01 -10.45
N ASP A 195 -19.06 -2.57 -11.48
CA ASP A 195 -18.29 -3.81 -11.39
C ASP A 195 -16.81 -3.53 -11.07
N GLY A 196 -16.31 -4.18 -10.02
CA GLY A 196 -14.95 -4.00 -9.48
C GLY A 196 -14.92 -3.31 -8.12
N SER A 197 -13.76 -3.36 -7.43
CA SER A 197 -13.63 -2.69 -6.13
C SER A 197 -13.41 -1.18 -6.28
N ARG A 198 -14.04 -0.44 -5.39
CA ARG A 198 -14.31 1.00 -5.46
C ARG A 198 -13.19 1.82 -4.82
N LEU A 199 -13.13 3.08 -5.22
CA LEU A 199 -12.33 4.14 -4.61
C LEU A 199 -13.28 5.14 -3.95
N LEU A 200 -13.10 5.39 -2.66
CA LEU A 200 -13.75 6.47 -1.93
C LEU A 200 -12.73 7.54 -1.58
N VAL A 201 -12.97 8.79 -2.02
CA VAL A 201 -12.12 9.94 -1.69
C VAL A 201 -12.93 10.92 -0.87
N THR A 202 -12.46 11.19 0.34
CA THR A 202 -13.12 12.15 1.22
C THR A 202 -12.72 13.58 0.94
N GLY A 203 -13.53 14.52 1.38
CA GLY A 203 -13.22 15.93 1.37
C GLY A 203 -14.14 16.70 2.31
N THR A 204 -14.06 18.01 2.23
CA THR A 204 -14.88 18.93 3.03
C THR A 204 -15.85 19.65 2.10
N ASN A 205 -17.13 19.65 2.46
CA ASN A 205 -18.17 20.36 1.73
C ASN A 205 -18.11 21.88 2.02
N ALA A 206 -18.99 22.66 1.38
CA ALA A 206 -19.01 24.12 1.53
C ALA A 206 -19.34 24.58 2.96
N ASP A 207 -20.02 23.74 3.74
CA ASP A 207 -20.44 24.03 5.12
C ASP A 207 -19.39 23.57 6.15
N GLY A 208 -18.26 23.01 5.71
CA GLY A 208 -17.20 22.52 6.58
C GLY A 208 -17.36 21.07 7.07
N GLY A 209 -18.43 20.37 6.65
CA GLY A 209 -18.67 18.96 6.98
C GLY A 209 -17.88 18.00 6.09
N SER A 210 -17.54 16.82 6.61
CA SER A 210 -16.91 15.75 5.84
C SER A 210 -17.89 15.09 4.87
N THR A 211 -17.39 14.74 3.68
CA THR A 211 -18.20 14.16 2.59
C THR A 211 -17.36 13.24 1.72
N ALA A 212 -17.99 12.28 1.03
CA ALA A 212 -17.35 11.56 -0.06
C ALA A 212 -17.40 12.39 -1.35
N THR A 213 -16.26 12.97 -1.73
CA THR A 213 -16.11 13.71 -3.00
C THR A 213 -16.06 12.78 -4.22
N VAL A 214 -15.67 11.52 -4.01
CA VAL A 214 -15.70 10.46 -5.01
C VAL A 214 -16.11 9.17 -4.33
N PHE A 215 -16.99 8.40 -4.98
CA PHE A 215 -17.28 7.03 -4.61
C PHE A 215 -17.67 6.23 -5.86
N GLY A 216 -16.78 5.38 -6.36
CA GLY A 216 -17.02 4.62 -7.58
C GLY A 216 -15.82 3.79 -8.03
N VAL A 217 -15.92 3.11 -9.16
CA VAL A 217 -14.84 2.26 -9.70
C VAL A 217 -13.79 3.13 -10.41
N PRO A 218 -12.51 3.08 -10.05
CA PRO A 218 -11.45 3.89 -10.67
C PRO A 218 -11.21 3.47 -12.12
N ALA A 219 -10.84 4.44 -12.97
CA ALA A 219 -10.42 4.14 -14.33
C ALA A 219 -9.02 3.50 -14.36
N PRO A 220 -8.73 2.56 -15.28
CA PRO A 220 -7.40 1.99 -15.41
C PRO A 220 -6.40 3.05 -15.90
N ALA A 221 -5.24 3.13 -15.24
CA ALA A 221 -4.14 4.00 -15.63
C ALA A 221 -3.23 3.34 -16.68
N PHE A 222 -3.10 2.01 -16.61
CA PHE A 222 -2.46 1.18 -17.63
C PHE A 222 -3.51 0.25 -18.25
N PRO A 223 -3.64 0.20 -19.59
CA PRO A 223 -4.72 -0.53 -20.25
C PRO A 223 -4.79 -2.01 -19.88
N PRO A 224 -5.99 -2.63 -19.90
CA PRO A 224 -6.16 -4.04 -19.57
C PRO A 224 -5.37 -4.98 -20.49
N GLY A 225 -4.85 -6.06 -19.91
CA GLY A 225 -4.11 -7.10 -20.60
C GLY A 225 -3.77 -8.25 -19.66
N ALA A 226 -2.53 -8.74 -19.71
CA ALA A 226 -2.02 -9.68 -18.70
C ALA A 226 -1.92 -9.05 -17.30
N VAL A 227 -1.70 -7.73 -17.27
CA VAL A 227 -1.65 -6.89 -16.07
C VAL A 227 -2.47 -5.64 -16.33
N THR A 228 -3.31 -5.25 -15.36
CA THR A 228 -4.04 -3.97 -15.35
C THR A 228 -3.60 -3.18 -14.13
N VAL A 229 -3.34 -1.87 -14.29
CA VAL A 229 -2.93 -1.00 -13.18
C VAL A 229 -3.94 0.14 -13.01
N TYR A 230 -4.34 0.37 -11.76
CA TYR A 230 -5.19 1.47 -11.34
C TYR A 230 -4.39 2.39 -10.42
N ASP A 231 -4.21 3.65 -10.82
CA ASP A 231 -3.68 4.68 -9.93
C ASP A 231 -4.82 5.20 -9.06
N LEU A 232 -4.94 4.64 -7.86
CA LEU A 232 -6.00 4.98 -6.90
C LEU A 232 -5.75 6.34 -6.25
N TRP A 233 -4.48 6.67 -6.00
CA TRP A 233 -4.07 8.00 -5.54
C TRP A 233 -2.61 8.27 -5.87
N GLN A 234 -2.28 9.53 -6.13
CA GLN A 234 -0.92 10.06 -6.15
C GLN A 234 -0.91 11.41 -5.47
N THR A 235 0.08 11.65 -4.61
CA THR A 235 0.23 12.96 -3.97
C THR A 235 0.72 14.04 -4.94
N GLY A 236 1.19 13.71 -6.14
CA GLY A 236 1.72 14.67 -7.14
C GLY A 236 3.04 15.37 -6.76
N GLY A 237 3.63 15.01 -5.63
CA GLY A 237 4.90 15.50 -5.09
C GLY A 237 5.02 15.16 -3.60
N PRO A 238 6.04 15.65 -2.89
CA PRO A 238 6.09 15.54 -1.43
C PRO A 238 4.79 16.06 -0.82
N LEU A 239 4.23 15.33 0.15
CA LEU A 239 2.94 15.67 0.75
C LEU A 239 3.08 16.96 1.56
N ALA A 240 2.51 18.06 1.09
CA ALA A 240 2.49 19.36 1.79
C ALA A 240 1.18 19.60 2.55
N ASP A 241 0.11 18.91 2.15
CA ASP A 241 -1.25 19.10 2.65
C ASP A 241 -2.06 17.82 2.51
N VAL A 242 -2.93 17.50 3.47
CA VAL A 242 -3.71 16.26 3.47
C VAL A 242 -4.77 16.21 2.36
N ALA A 243 -5.17 17.36 1.81
CA ALA A 243 -6.10 17.43 0.69
C ALA A 243 -5.38 17.28 -0.68
N GLN A 244 -4.05 17.20 -0.70
CA GLN A 244 -3.25 17.10 -1.91
C GLN A 244 -3.39 15.75 -2.62
N GLY A 245 -3.42 15.79 -3.95
CA GLY A 245 -3.33 14.62 -4.81
C GLY A 245 -4.55 14.41 -5.71
N GLY A 246 -4.64 13.23 -6.29
CA GLY A 246 -5.70 12.76 -7.18
C GLY A 246 -5.28 11.47 -7.87
N THR A 247 -5.88 11.15 -9.01
CA THR A 247 -5.52 9.97 -9.82
C THR A 247 -4.64 10.37 -10.99
N HIS A 248 -4.20 9.38 -11.77
CA HIS A 248 -3.54 9.64 -13.05
C HIS A 248 -4.41 10.51 -13.97
N ALA A 249 -3.84 11.58 -14.50
CA ALA A 249 -4.55 12.52 -15.36
C ALA A 249 -4.66 11.96 -16.80
N PRO A 250 -5.83 12.04 -17.45
CA PRO A 250 -5.97 11.63 -18.83
C PRO A 250 -4.98 12.35 -19.77
N GLY A 251 -4.33 11.61 -20.66
CA GLY A 251 -3.41 12.15 -21.66
C GLY A 251 -1.99 12.45 -21.16
N VAL A 252 -1.72 12.24 -19.86
CA VAL A 252 -0.34 12.22 -19.35
C VAL A 252 0.23 10.81 -19.60
N PRO A 253 1.47 10.66 -20.09
CA PRO A 253 2.09 9.34 -20.18
C PRO A 253 2.20 8.69 -18.80
N TRP A 254 1.73 7.47 -18.67
CA TRP A 254 1.84 6.71 -17.43
C TRP A 254 3.26 6.15 -17.25
N THR A 255 3.76 6.16 -16.01
CA THR A 255 5.06 5.62 -15.62
C THR A 255 4.92 4.70 -14.41
N LEU A 256 5.74 3.65 -14.37
CA LEU A 256 5.80 2.74 -13.23
C LEU A 256 6.45 3.41 -12.01
N ASP A 257 7.46 4.25 -12.17
CA ASP A 257 7.96 5.06 -11.06
C ASP A 257 6.98 6.19 -10.72
N PRO A 258 6.66 6.41 -9.43
CA PRO A 258 5.96 7.61 -8.98
C PRO A 258 6.80 8.86 -9.28
N ALA A 259 6.38 9.64 -10.28
CA ALA A 259 7.14 10.80 -10.73
C ALA A 259 7.13 11.94 -9.69
N GLY A 260 8.23 12.69 -9.62
CA GLY A 260 8.29 13.94 -8.84
C GLY A 260 8.29 13.75 -7.32
N GLY A 261 8.65 12.56 -6.83
CA GLY A 261 8.67 12.29 -5.39
C GLY A 261 7.27 12.18 -4.78
N CYS A 262 6.29 11.74 -5.57
CA CYS A 262 4.94 11.48 -5.07
C CYS A 262 4.82 10.11 -4.41
N THR A 263 4.08 10.02 -3.32
CA THR A 263 3.59 8.74 -2.79
C THR A 263 2.41 8.31 -3.66
N ALA A 264 2.39 7.05 -4.10
CA ALA A 264 1.34 6.50 -4.95
C ALA A 264 0.64 5.31 -4.28
N LEU A 265 -0.68 5.25 -4.36
CA LEU A 265 -1.50 4.09 -4.04
C LEU A 265 -1.97 3.47 -5.35
N ARG A 266 -1.65 2.19 -5.57
CA ARG A 266 -1.98 1.48 -6.80
C ARG A 266 -2.60 0.13 -6.54
N ARG A 267 -3.62 -0.22 -7.33
CA ARG A 267 -4.05 -1.61 -7.49
C ARG A 267 -3.42 -2.18 -8.75
N VAL A 268 -2.89 -3.39 -8.65
CA VAL A 268 -2.38 -4.17 -9.77
C VAL A 268 -3.16 -5.47 -9.84
N GLU A 269 -3.78 -5.73 -10.97
CA GLU A 269 -4.57 -6.93 -11.23
C GLU A 269 -3.88 -7.78 -12.30
N PHE A 270 -3.82 -9.08 -12.07
CA PHE A 270 -3.17 -10.07 -12.92
C PHE A 270 -4.21 -11.03 -13.46
N ALA A 271 -4.27 -11.18 -14.78
CA ALA A 271 -5.16 -12.14 -15.42
C ALA A 271 -4.74 -13.58 -15.10
N ALA A 272 -5.69 -14.51 -14.96
CA ALA A 272 -5.40 -15.91 -14.70
C ALA A 272 -4.42 -16.49 -15.75
N GLY A 273 -3.37 -17.16 -15.28
CA GLY A 273 -2.34 -17.74 -16.15
C GLY A 273 -1.45 -16.71 -16.87
N ALA A 274 -1.48 -15.43 -16.48
CA ALA A 274 -0.55 -14.44 -17.01
C ALA A 274 0.90 -14.82 -16.72
N GLU A 275 1.72 -14.87 -17.76
CA GLU A 275 3.15 -15.14 -17.66
C GLU A 275 3.91 -13.91 -18.18
N PRO A 276 4.35 -13.01 -17.29
CA PRO A 276 4.91 -11.72 -17.71
C PRO A 276 6.28 -11.82 -18.40
N GLY A 277 6.95 -12.99 -18.32
CA GLY A 277 8.23 -13.23 -18.99
C GLY A 277 9.29 -12.19 -18.64
N GLU A 278 10.20 -11.90 -19.57
CA GLU A 278 11.26 -10.91 -19.36
C GLU A 278 10.75 -9.47 -19.16
N ALA A 279 9.60 -9.14 -19.77
CA ALA A 279 9.01 -7.81 -19.68
C ALA A 279 8.45 -7.49 -18.29
N GLY A 280 8.20 -8.50 -17.45
CA GLY A 280 7.72 -8.31 -16.08
C GLY A 280 8.78 -7.91 -15.07
N TRP A 281 10.06 -8.10 -15.39
CA TRP A 281 11.14 -7.74 -14.48
C TRP A 281 11.36 -6.23 -14.47
N HIS A 282 11.31 -5.64 -13.28
CA HIS A 282 11.53 -4.23 -13.09
C HIS A 282 12.08 -3.93 -11.69
N THR A 283 12.61 -2.71 -11.53
CA THR A 283 12.94 -2.10 -10.25
C THR A 283 12.36 -0.70 -10.29
N THR A 284 11.82 -0.25 -9.17
CA THR A 284 11.40 1.13 -8.97
C THR A 284 12.26 1.79 -7.91
N ASP A 285 12.45 3.10 -8.03
CA ASP A 285 13.13 3.91 -7.02
C ASP A 285 12.19 4.18 -5.83
N THR A 286 11.70 3.11 -5.21
CA THR A 286 10.70 3.15 -4.16
C THR A 286 10.95 2.10 -3.07
N ILE A 287 10.34 2.34 -1.90
CA ILE A 287 9.95 1.26 -0.99
C ILE A 287 8.45 1.04 -1.17
N ASP A 288 8.04 -0.19 -1.46
CA ASP A 288 6.62 -0.52 -1.66
C ASP A 288 6.07 -1.30 -0.47
N VAL A 289 4.88 -0.93 -0.02
CA VAL A 289 4.10 -1.70 0.96
C VAL A 289 2.89 -2.27 0.23
N GLY A 290 3.01 -3.52 -0.22
CA GLY A 290 1.99 -4.24 -0.96
C GLY A 290 1.21 -5.22 -0.08
N VAL A 291 -0.10 -5.31 -0.27
CA VAL A 291 -0.95 -6.36 0.31
C VAL A 291 -1.66 -7.11 -0.81
N VAL A 292 -1.65 -8.44 -0.77
CA VAL A 292 -2.46 -9.26 -1.68
C VAL A 292 -3.91 -9.18 -1.24
N VAL A 293 -4.81 -8.79 -2.14
CA VAL A 293 -6.24 -8.60 -1.82
C VAL A 293 -7.13 -9.69 -2.43
N SER A 294 -6.68 -10.37 -3.48
CA SER A 294 -7.38 -11.51 -4.08
C SER A 294 -6.43 -12.44 -4.82
N GLY A 295 -6.85 -13.70 -4.97
CA GLY A 295 -6.05 -14.75 -5.60
C GLY A 295 -4.69 -14.98 -4.94
N ARG A 296 -3.82 -15.70 -5.63
CA ARG A 296 -2.46 -15.98 -5.15
C ARG A 296 -1.42 -15.50 -6.13
N LEU A 297 -0.35 -14.95 -5.58
CA LEU A 297 0.75 -14.38 -6.34
C LEU A 297 2.05 -15.11 -6.02
N GLU A 298 2.94 -15.12 -7.00
CA GLU A 298 4.35 -15.43 -6.82
C GLU A 298 5.16 -14.18 -7.11
N LEU A 299 6.02 -13.82 -6.15
CA LEU A 299 7.03 -12.78 -6.25
C LEU A 299 8.37 -13.45 -6.51
N GLU A 300 9.00 -13.13 -7.63
CA GLU A 300 10.36 -13.55 -7.97
C GLU A 300 11.32 -12.37 -7.81
N LEU A 301 12.48 -12.61 -7.22
CA LEU A 301 13.57 -11.63 -7.06
C LEU A 301 14.75 -12.00 -7.97
N THR A 302 15.56 -11.04 -8.38
CA THR A 302 16.74 -11.31 -9.22
C THR A 302 17.90 -10.32 -9.01
N SER A 303 18.95 -10.46 -9.82
CA SER A 303 20.13 -9.59 -9.91
C SER A 303 20.64 -9.51 -11.35
N PRO A 304 21.29 -8.41 -11.77
CA PRO A 304 21.28 -7.07 -11.18
C PRO A 304 20.09 -6.24 -11.67
N ASP A 305 19.95 -5.04 -11.12
CA ASP A 305 18.92 -4.07 -11.47
C ASP A 305 18.92 -3.78 -13.00
N PRO A 306 17.79 -3.95 -13.72
CA PRO A 306 17.69 -3.68 -15.17
C PRO A 306 18.18 -2.30 -15.63
N GLY A 307 18.36 -1.34 -14.72
CA GLY A 307 18.88 0.01 -15.01
C GLY A 307 20.39 0.22 -14.80
N THR A 308 21.15 -0.75 -14.27
CA THR A 308 22.54 -0.52 -13.83
C THR A 308 23.64 -0.83 -14.86
N ASP A 309 23.29 -1.33 -16.06
CA ASP A 309 24.26 -1.56 -17.14
C ASP A 309 24.66 -0.27 -17.91
N ALA A 310 24.27 0.91 -17.44
CA ALA A 310 24.73 2.19 -17.96
C ALA A 310 25.87 2.76 -17.10
N ASP A 311 27.11 2.41 -17.44
CA ASP A 311 28.31 3.17 -17.05
C ASP A 311 28.10 4.68 -17.31
N PRO A 312 28.22 5.58 -16.31
CA PRO A 312 28.18 7.01 -16.53
C PRO A 312 29.54 7.49 -17.06
N GLY A 313 29.96 6.92 -18.19
CA GLY A 313 31.13 7.32 -18.95
C GLY A 313 30.83 8.55 -19.80
N THR A 314 31.57 9.62 -19.53
CA THR A 314 31.66 10.87 -20.30
C THR A 314 31.53 10.70 -21.82
N GLY A 315 30.66 11.49 -22.47
CA GLY A 315 30.85 11.83 -23.89
C GLY A 315 29.60 11.81 -24.77
N THR A 316 29.24 13.02 -25.21
CA THR A 316 28.60 13.39 -26.48
C THR A 316 28.22 12.27 -27.47
N ASP A 317 26.93 12.26 -27.83
CA ASP A 317 26.37 12.05 -29.18
C ASP A 317 26.94 10.91 -30.05
N ARG A 318 26.19 9.80 -30.12
CA ARG A 318 25.89 9.07 -31.38
C ARG A 318 24.85 7.98 -31.14
N ALA A 319 23.62 8.27 -31.56
CA ALA A 319 22.62 7.26 -31.87
C ALA A 319 22.98 6.64 -33.24
N ALA A 320 23.54 5.43 -33.22
CA ALA A 320 23.44 4.37 -34.23
C ALA A 320 24.52 3.32 -33.93
N ASP A 321 24.15 2.04 -33.99
CA ASP A 321 25.05 0.88 -33.93
C ASP A 321 25.53 0.40 -32.54
N ARG A 322 24.58 0.17 -31.60
CA ARG A 322 24.83 -0.79 -30.50
C ARG A 322 24.40 -2.20 -30.94
N PRO A 323 25.28 -3.22 -30.87
CA PRO A 323 24.86 -4.59 -31.11
C PRO A 323 23.85 -5.01 -30.04
N THR A 324 22.77 -5.66 -30.47
CA THR A 324 21.81 -6.34 -29.58
C THR A 324 22.56 -7.44 -28.84
N VAL A 325 23.02 -7.13 -27.62
CA VAL A 325 23.46 -8.15 -26.68
C VAL A 325 22.25 -9.05 -26.42
N ALA A 326 22.37 -10.34 -26.72
CA ALA A 326 21.35 -11.31 -26.38
C ALA A 326 21.14 -11.28 -24.86
N GLN A 327 19.99 -10.77 -24.42
CA GLN A 327 19.58 -10.85 -23.03
C GLN A 327 19.44 -12.33 -22.69
N HIS A 328 20.33 -12.84 -21.83
CA HIS A 328 20.18 -14.18 -21.29
C HIS A 328 18.97 -14.17 -20.35
N PRO A 329 18.15 -15.25 -20.32
CA PRO A 329 17.00 -15.32 -19.44
C PRO A 329 17.46 -15.16 -17.98
N ARG A 330 16.83 -14.23 -17.25
CA ARG A 330 17.14 -13.99 -15.85
C ARG A 330 16.65 -15.16 -15.01
N THR A 331 17.51 -15.66 -14.12
CA THR A 331 17.13 -16.68 -13.13
C THR A 331 16.72 -15.99 -11.83
N ALA A 332 15.59 -16.39 -11.25
CA ALA A 332 15.18 -15.92 -9.94
C ALA A 332 16.23 -16.33 -8.88
N THR A 333 16.65 -15.37 -8.06
CA THR A 333 17.52 -15.60 -6.90
C THR A 333 16.72 -16.10 -5.70
N ASP A 334 15.48 -15.64 -5.58
CA ASP A 334 14.55 -16.04 -4.54
C ASP A 334 13.10 -15.97 -5.06
N THR A 335 12.19 -16.70 -4.42
CA THR A 335 10.80 -16.78 -4.84
C THR A 335 9.86 -16.98 -3.66
N VAL A 336 8.79 -16.18 -3.61
CA VAL A 336 7.81 -16.20 -2.52
C VAL A 336 6.41 -16.34 -3.07
N LYS A 337 5.64 -17.27 -2.51
CA LYS A 337 4.21 -17.41 -2.78
C LYS A 337 3.40 -16.69 -1.71
N LEU A 338 2.44 -15.90 -2.15
CA LEU A 338 1.66 -14.99 -1.32
C LEU A 338 0.16 -15.27 -1.52
N SER A 339 -0.59 -15.18 -0.44
CA SER A 339 -2.05 -15.37 -0.39
C SER A 339 -2.74 -14.08 0.06
N PRO A 340 -4.07 -13.94 -0.08
CA PRO A 340 -4.78 -12.75 0.38
C PRO A 340 -4.49 -12.44 1.86
N GLY A 341 -4.17 -11.18 2.16
CA GLY A 341 -3.75 -10.70 3.47
C GLY A 341 -2.24 -10.76 3.74
N ASP A 342 -1.46 -11.47 2.92
CA ASP A 342 0.00 -11.42 3.00
C ASP A 342 0.51 -10.03 2.54
N VAL A 343 1.47 -9.50 3.28
CA VAL A 343 2.07 -8.18 3.04
C VAL A 343 3.51 -8.34 2.56
N VAL A 344 3.92 -7.53 1.59
CA VAL A 344 5.31 -7.39 1.15
C VAL A 344 5.81 -5.96 1.37
N ILE A 345 6.95 -5.83 2.04
CA ILE A 345 7.74 -4.60 2.12
C ILE A 345 8.90 -4.75 1.15
N GLN A 346 8.75 -4.16 -0.03
CA GLN A 346 9.71 -4.30 -1.12
C GLN A 346 10.70 -3.14 -1.09
N ARG A 347 11.99 -3.44 -0.86
CA ARG A 347 13.03 -2.43 -0.64
C ARG A 347 13.90 -2.24 -1.88
N ARG A 348 13.32 -1.62 -2.93
CA ARG A 348 14.01 -1.32 -4.19
C ARG A 348 14.66 -2.55 -4.85
N THR A 349 14.04 -3.72 -4.75
CA THR A 349 14.57 -4.97 -5.31
C THR A 349 14.05 -5.20 -6.73
N ALA A 350 14.93 -5.64 -7.63
CA ALA A 350 14.53 -6.10 -8.96
C ALA A 350 13.63 -7.34 -8.84
N HIS A 351 12.43 -7.26 -9.39
CA HIS A 351 11.41 -8.26 -9.14
C HIS A 351 10.42 -8.43 -10.29
N ARG A 352 9.66 -9.52 -10.24
CA ARG A 352 8.53 -9.80 -11.12
C ARG A 352 7.42 -10.46 -10.31
N TRP A 353 6.19 -10.09 -10.62
CA TRP A 353 4.99 -10.70 -10.07
C TRP A 353 4.32 -11.57 -11.12
N ARG A 354 3.78 -12.72 -10.71
CA ARG A 354 2.87 -13.51 -11.54
C ARG A 354 1.76 -14.15 -10.70
N PRO A 355 0.55 -14.33 -11.25
CA PRO A 355 -0.48 -15.12 -10.60
C PRO A 355 -0.07 -16.59 -10.57
N LEU A 356 -0.52 -17.31 -9.55
CA LEU A 356 -0.53 -18.77 -9.63
C LEU A 356 -1.59 -19.18 -10.66
N ALA A 357 -1.24 -20.12 -11.55
CA ALA A 357 -1.83 -20.27 -12.89
C ALA A 357 -3.35 -20.53 -12.96
N ASP A 358 -4.01 -20.80 -11.84
CA ASP A 358 -5.40 -21.24 -11.74
C ASP A 358 -6.42 -20.13 -11.42
N GLU A 359 -5.98 -18.93 -11.02
CA GLU A 359 -6.90 -17.84 -10.68
C GLU A 359 -6.34 -16.44 -10.99
N PRO A 360 -7.20 -15.45 -11.32
CA PRO A 360 -6.77 -14.06 -11.33
C PRO A 360 -6.39 -13.63 -9.91
N ALA A 361 -5.46 -12.70 -9.81
CA ALA A 361 -4.97 -12.21 -8.53
C ALA A 361 -4.79 -10.70 -8.53
N ALA A 362 -4.84 -10.08 -7.37
CA ALA A 362 -4.62 -8.65 -7.23
C ALA A 362 -3.85 -8.32 -5.96
N LEU A 363 -3.02 -7.29 -6.06
CA LEU A 363 -2.39 -6.63 -4.93
C LEU A 363 -2.70 -5.13 -4.95
N VAL A 364 -2.69 -4.52 -3.78
CA VAL A 364 -2.69 -3.06 -3.63
C VAL A 364 -1.40 -2.64 -2.94
N ALA A 365 -0.68 -1.67 -3.51
CA ALA A 365 0.59 -1.20 -3.01
C ALA A 365 0.60 0.31 -2.78
N VAL A 366 1.17 0.73 -1.64
CA VAL A 366 1.62 2.11 -1.44
C VAL A 366 3.11 2.17 -1.76
N MET A 367 3.45 2.99 -2.75
CA MET A 367 4.83 3.18 -3.22
C MET A 367 5.37 4.48 -2.63
N PHE A 368 6.42 4.38 -1.84
CA PHE A 368 7.13 5.51 -1.24
C PHE A 368 8.37 5.83 -2.07
N PRO A 369 8.44 7.01 -2.71
CA PRO A 369 9.58 7.36 -3.55
C PRO A 369 10.83 7.59 -2.72
N LEU A 370 11.96 7.08 -3.21
CA LEU A 370 13.26 7.39 -2.65
C LEU A 370 13.62 8.83 -3.00
N ALA A 371 13.93 9.64 -1.99
CA ALA A 371 14.40 10.99 -2.21
C ALA A 371 15.66 10.95 -3.09
N ALA A 372 15.68 11.79 -4.14
CA ALA A 372 16.87 11.92 -4.97
C ALA A 372 18.09 12.25 -4.09
N PRO A 373 19.26 11.62 -4.33
CA PRO A 373 20.46 11.96 -3.59
C PRO A 373 20.73 13.46 -3.72
N PRO A 374 21.22 14.14 -2.67
CA PRO A 374 21.51 15.56 -2.74
C PRO A 374 22.46 15.81 -3.91
N LYS A 375 22.14 16.83 -4.74
CA LYS A 375 23.06 17.27 -5.81
C LYS A 375 24.39 17.65 -5.15
N ALA A 376 25.46 16.98 -5.57
CA ALA A 376 26.83 17.22 -5.10
C ALA A 376 27.34 18.62 -5.45
#